data_AF-A0A950WRX3-F1
#
_entry.id   AF-A0A950WRX3-F1
#
_cell.length_a   1.000
_cell.length_b   1.000
_cell.length_c   1.000
_cell.angle_alpha   90.00
_cell.angle_beta   90.00
_cell.angle_gamma   90.00
#
_symmetry.space_group_name_H-M   'P 1'
#
loop_
_entity.id
_entity.type
_entity.pdbx_description
1 polymer ?
#
loop_
_entity_poly.entity_id
_entity_poly.type
_entity_poly.pdbx_seq_one_letter_code
_entity_poly.pdbx_strand_id
1 'polypeptide(L)'
;ATSPDLQVLQTVLHSDDYMAGIYDPWWGPNHWNPTLMIGAGWSNQTACHGDSGGPLTVVRNGVITQVGVVSFVKSWPNDCADPAVYAELSGPQLAWIATQVPFVATSWGGCTTPHGTAGIWHVEYHSYFSPAIPQDGPNYWDIECMPPPQPAPPSPPKPPASDTKPLPTYCKTKPWMPACQTV
;
A
#
# COMPACT_ATOMS: atom_id res chain seq x y z
N ALA A 1 33.55 -12.05 5.33
CA ALA A 1 33.11 -13.35 4.79
C ALA A 1 31.58 -13.32 4.78
N THR A 2 30.95 -13.55 3.63
CA THR A 2 29.49 -13.68 3.58
C THR A 2 29.11 -15.05 4.15
N SER A 3 28.29 -15.05 5.20
CA SER A 3 27.71 -16.27 5.72
C SER A 3 26.64 -16.74 4.73
N PRO A 4 26.56 -18.05 4.39
CA PRO A 4 25.45 -18.57 3.60
C PRO A 4 24.13 -18.57 4.39
N ASP A 5 24.21 -18.40 5.71
CA ASP A 5 23.06 -18.42 6.61
C ASP A 5 22.49 -17.01 6.81
N LEU A 6 21.17 -16.92 6.92
CA LEU A 6 20.48 -15.68 7.29
C LEU A 6 21.07 -15.09 8.57
N GLN A 7 21.51 -13.84 8.49
CA GLN A 7 22.03 -13.09 9.62
C GLN A 7 20.95 -12.15 10.18
N VAL A 8 21.00 -11.91 11.49
CA VAL A 8 20.12 -10.95 12.16
C VAL A 8 20.99 -9.98 12.94
N LEU A 9 20.69 -8.69 12.80
CA LEU A 9 21.38 -7.62 13.50
C LEU A 9 20.35 -6.78 14.27
N GLN A 10 20.64 -6.54 15.55
CA GLN A 10 19.96 -5.51 16.34
C GLN A 10 20.75 -4.21 16.20
N THR A 11 20.10 -3.13 15.77
CA THR A 11 20.74 -1.83 15.54
C THR A 11 19.83 -0.67 15.92
N VAL A 12 20.30 0.56 15.75
CA VAL A 12 19.55 1.77 16.09
C VAL A 12 19.06 2.49 14.83
N LEU A 13 17.95 3.21 14.99
CA LEU A 13 17.50 4.21 14.02
C LEU A 13 18.23 5.53 14.29
N HIS A 14 18.55 6.27 13.24
CA HIS A 14 19.17 7.59 13.32
C HIS A 14 18.21 8.70 12.90
N SER A 15 18.46 9.92 13.38
CA SER A 15 17.70 11.10 12.96
C SER A 15 18.04 11.51 11.53
N ASP A 16 17.13 12.25 10.90
CA ASP A 16 17.34 12.80 9.57
C ASP A 16 18.60 13.67 9.51
N ASP A 17 18.85 14.52 10.51
CA ASP A 17 20.05 15.36 10.58
C ASP A 17 21.34 14.53 10.60
N TYR A 18 21.35 13.42 11.33
CA TYR A 18 22.51 12.53 11.38
C TYR A 18 22.74 11.86 10.02
N MET A 19 21.69 11.37 9.37
CA MET A 19 21.77 10.71 8.07
C MET A 19 22.12 11.68 6.95
N ALA A 20 21.59 12.90 6.98
CA ALA A 20 21.96 13.99 6.07
C ALA A 20 23.46 14.30 6.19
N GLY A 21 24.02 14.29 7.40
CA GLY A 21 25.46 14.46 7.61
C GLY A 21 26.35 13.42 6.90
N ILE A 22 25.79 12.26 6.52
CA ILE A 22 26.50 11.16 5.84
C ILE A 22 26.22 11.17 4.32
N TYR A 23 24.97 11.42 3.94
CA TYR A 23 24.42 11.20 2.59
C TYR A 23 24.05 12.50 1.82
N ASP A 24 24.16 13.66 2.45
CA ASP A 24 24.04 14.98 1.81
C ASP A 24 25.33 15.81 2.01
N PRO A 25 26.47 15.36 1.46
CA PRO A 25 27.71 16.10 1.57
C PRO A 25 27.72 17.34 0.67
N TRP A 26 28.18 18.48 1.20
CA TRP A 26 28.31 19.75 0.44
C TRP A 26 29.17 19.66 -0.84
N TRP A 27 30.06 18.65 -0.93
CA TRP A 27 30.96 18.43 -2.05
C TRP A 27 30.42 17.43 -3.09
N GLY A 28 29.22 16.89 -2.87
CA GLY A 28 28.65 15.82 -3.69
C GLY A 28 27.15 15.97 -3.91
N PRO A 29 26.55 15.02 -4.63
CA PRO A 29 25.11 14.94 -4.77
C PRO A 29 24.42 14.63 -3.43
N ASN A 30 23.27 15.26 -3.21
CA ASN A 30 22.37 14.91 -2.12
C ASN A 30 21.67 13.59 -2.47
N HIS A 31 21.86 12.56 -1.63
CA HIS A 31 21.19 11.27 -1.74
C HIS A 31 20.22 10.99 -0.59
N TRP A 32 20.02 11.96 0.31
CA TRP A 32 19.12 11.83 1.44
C TRP A 32 17.79 12.52 1.17
N ASN A 33 16.70 11.77 1.30
CA ASN A 33 15.35 12.32 1.27
C ASN A 33 14.67 12.02 2.62
N PRO A 34 14.60 12.99 3.54
CA PRO A 34 14.08 12.77 4.89
C PRO A 34 12.59 12.42 4.91
N THR A 35 11.86 12.67 3.81
CA THR A 35 10.43 12.33 3.70
C THR A 35 10.20 10.87 3.31
N LEU A 36 11.18 10.20 2.70
CA LEU A 36 11.01 8.88 2.08
C LEU A 36 12.03 7.84 2.56
N MET A 37 12.98 8.23 3.41
CA MET A 37 14.11 7.40 3.80
C MET A 37 14.24 7.34 5.32
N ILE A 38 14.67 6.18 5.81
CA ILE A 38 15.06 5.97 7.19
C ILE A 38 16.47 5.39 7.25
N GLY A 39 17.24 5.82 8.24
CA GLY A 39 18.61 5.38 8.47
C GLY A 39 18.74 4.44 9.65
N ALA A 40 19.45 3.33 9.48
CA ALA A 40 19.71 2.41 10.58
C ALA A 40 21.06 1.71 10.43
N GLY A 41 21.77 1.54 11.54
CA GLY A 41 23.10 0.94 11.54
C GLY A 41 24.09 1.60 12.48
N TRP A 42 25.27 1.02 12.56
CA TRP A 42 26.48 1.57 13.17
C TRP A 42 27.70 1.08 12.37
N SER A 43 28.89 1.56 12.76
CA SER A 43 30.14 1.08 12.18
C SER A 43 30.29 -0.43 12.31
N ASN A 44 30.38 -1.11 11.15
CA ASN A 44 30.42 -2.56 10.98
C ASN A 44 29.20 -3.32 11.53
N GLN A 45 28.11 -2.62 11.82
CA GLN A 45 26.81 -3.16 12.25
C GLN A 45 25.72 -2.49 11.43
N THR A 46 25.70 -2.79 10.14
CA THR A 46 24.81 -2.19 9.16
C THR A 46 24.44 -3.22 8.11
N ALA A 47 23.36 -2.98 7.36
CA ALA A 47 23.07 -3.76 6.16
C ALA A 47 24.18 -3.49 5.12
N CYS A 48 24.47 -4.47 4.28
CA CYS A 48 25.57 -4.40 3.31
C CYS A 48 25.17 -5.07 1.99
N HIS A 49 26.16 -5.30 1.12
CA HIS A 49 26.02 -6.05 -0.12
C HIS A 49 25.33 -7.40 0.11
N GLY A 50 24.22 -7.62 -0.59
CA GLY A 50 23.40 -8.83 -0.46
C GLY A 50 22.15 -8.65 0.40
N ASP A 51 22.07 -7.58 1.20
CA ASP A 51 20.90 -7.30 2.06
C ASP A 51 19.83 -6.44 1.38
N SER A 52 20.11 -5.87 0.19
CA SER A 52 19.17 -5.02 -0.57
C SER A 52 17.80 -5.69 -0.74
N GLY A 53 16.73 -4.96 -0.42
CA GLY A 53 15.36 -5.48 -0.38
C GLY A 53 14.97 -6.15 0.95
N GLY A 54 15.93 -6.35 1.85
CA GLY A 54 15.69 -6.95 3.17
C GLY A 54 14.87 -6.06 4.11
N PRO A 55 14.19 -6.64 5.12
CA PRO A 55 13.33 -5.88 6.02
C PRO A 55 14.09 -5.22 7.16
N LEU A 56 13.81 -3.94 7.42
CA LEU A 56 14.09 -3.29 8.69
C LEU A 56 12.85 -3.42 9.58
N THR A 57 13.01 -4.05 10.74
CA THR A 57 11.91 -4.27 11.68
C THR A 57 12.18 -3.64 13.04
N VAL A 58 11.09 -3.23 13.69
CA VAL A 58 11.10 -2.76 15.08
C VAL A 58 10.04 -3.54 15.86
N VAL A 59 10.20 -3.62 17.18
CA VAL A 59 9.17 -4.17 18.06
C VAL A 59 8.34 -3.02 18.61
N ARG A 60 7.06 -2.93 18.22
CA ARG A 60 6.10 -1.95 18.74
C ARG A 60 5.01 -2.71 19.50
N ASN A 61 4.87 -2.44 20.80
CA ASN A 61 3.87 -3.09 21.66
C ASN A 61 3.89 -4.63 21.56
N GLY A 62 5.09 -5.23 21.47
CA GLY A 62 5.26 -6.67 21.34
C GLY A 62 5.03 -7.25 19.94
N VAL A 63 4.71 -6.41 18.95
CA VAL A 63 4.53 -6.81 17.55
C VAL A 63 5.75 -6.42 16.73
N ILE A 64 6.26 -7.34 15.92
CA ILE A 64 7.31 -7.05 14.94
C ILE A 64 6.66 -6.29 13.79
N THR A 65 7.07 -5.04 13.59
CA THR A 65 6.58 -4.15 12.54
C THR A 65 7.73 -3.84 11.60
N GLN A 66 7.54 -4.12 10.31
CA GLN A 66 8.47 -3.67 9.28
C GLN A 66 8.28 -2.15 9.06
N VAL A 67 9.37 -1.39 9.16
CA VAL A 67 9.37 0.07 9.02
C VAL A 67 10.23 0.56 7.86
N GLY A 68 11.00 -0.34 7.24
CA GLY A 68 11.79 -0.01 6.07
C GLY A 68 12.20 -1.21 5.25
N VAL A 69 12.71 -0.92 4.06
CA VAL A 69 13.28 -1.90 3.12
C VAL A 69 14.69 -1.46 2.79
N VAL A 70 15.69 -2.32 3.00
CA VAL A 70 17.11 -2.01 2.71
C VAL A 70 17.22 -1.55 1.27
N SER A 71 17.81 -0.38 1.04
CA SER A 71 17.95 0.18 -0.30
C SER A 71 19.43 0.21 -0.70
N PHE A 72 20.22 1.06 -0.05
CA PHE A 72 21.62 1.26 -0.40
C PHE A 72 22.48 1.60 0.82
N VAL A 73 23.78 1.47 0.60
CA VAL A 73 24.83 1.89 1.52
C VAL A 73 25.75 2.87 0.81
N LYS A 74 26.51 3.64 1.59
CA LYS A 74 27.61 4.42 1.06
C LYS A 74 28.75 3.48 0.64
N SER A 75 29.24 3.62 -0.60
CA SER A 75 30.31 2.77 -1.15
C SER A 75 31.72 3.34 -0.94
N TRP A 76 31.87 4.61 -0.59
CA TRP A 76 33.15 5.27 -0.31
C TRP A 76 32.97 6.43 0.68
N PRO A 77 33.91 6.67 1.63
CA PRO A 77 35.18 5.96 1.83
C PRO A 77 35.06 4.65 2.62
N ASN A 78 33.93 4.46 3.32
CA ASN A 78 33.75 3.40 4.30
C ASN A 78 32.63 2.44 3.86
N ASP A 79 32.93 1.60 2.88
CA ASP A 79 31.98 0.61 2.35
C ASP A 79 31.43 -0.27 3.48
N CYS A 80 30.10 -0.31 3.61
CA CYS A 80 29.39 -1.01 4.68
C CYS A 80 29.84 -0.69 6.12
N ALA A 81 30.35 0.53 6.36
CA ALA A 81 30.72 1.00 7.70
C ALA A 81 29.89 2.20 8.18
N ASP A 82 29.06 2.79 7.33
CA ASP A 82 28.08 3.80 7.74
C ASP A 82 26.68 3.16 7.84
N PRO A 83 25.74 3.77 8.59
CA PRO A 83 24.36 3.31 8.63
C PRO A 83 23.75 3.24 7.22
N ALA A 84 23.05 2.14 6.93
CA ALA A 84 22.41 1.91 5.66
C ALA A 84 21.16 2.79 5.51
N VAL A 85 20.80 3.05 4.26
CA VAL A 85 19.57 3.75 3.90
C VAL A 85 18.51 2.74 3.49
N TYR A 86 17.32 2.94 4.05
CA TYR A 86 16.15 2.13 3.80
C TYR A 86 15.07 3.01 3.17
N ALA A 87 14.29 2.46 2.25
CA ALA A 87 13.04 3.08 1.86
C ALA A 87 12.09 3.04 3.06
N GLU A 88 11.60 4.18 3.51
CA GLU A 88 10.71 4.27 4.65
C GLU A 88 9.33 3.71 4.28
N LEU A 89 8.77 2.88 5.16
CA LEU A 89 7.38 2.43 5.07
C LEU A 89 6.50 3.36 5.93
N SER A 90 6.31 4.58 5.43
CA SER A 90 5.47 5.62 6.03
C SER A 90 4.31 6.01 5.09
N GLY A 91 3.48 6.97 5.51
CA GLY A 91 2.18 7.32 4.92
C GLY A 91 2.02 7.04 3.41
N PRO A 92 2.77 7.71 2.51
CA PRO A 92 2.64 7.53 1.07
C PRO A 92 2.94 6.11 0.58
N GLN A 93 4.02 5.50 1.05
CA GLN A 93 4.42 4.14 0.67
C GLN A 93 3.42 3.11 1.20
N LEU A 94 2.93 3.30 2.44
CA LEU A 94 1.88 2.46 3.01
C LEU A 94 0.56 2.60 2.27
N ALA A 95 0.23 3.80 1.80
CA ALA A 95 -0.94 4.02 0.95
C ALA A 95 -0.83 3.22 -0.35
N TRP A 96 0.32 3.31 -1.04
CA TRP A 96 0.58 2.52 -2.22
C TRP A 96 0.47 1.01 -1.93
N ILE A 97 1.14 0.50 -0.89
CA ILE A 97 1.07 -0.92 -0.50
C ILE A 97 -0.38 -1.33 -0.25
N ALA A 98 -1.16 -0.52 0.46
CA ALA A 98 -2.55 -0.82 0.76
C ALA A 98 -3.43 -0.93 -0.50
N THR A 99 -3.13 -0.19 -1.58
CA THR A 99 -3.82 -0.38 -2.86
C THR A 99 -3.47 -1.69 -3.56
N GLN A 100 -2.25 -2.20 -3.37
CA GLN A 100 -1.79 -3.45 -3.98
C GLN A 100 -2.14 -4.68 -3.13
N VAL A 101 -2.20 -4.49 -1.82
CA VAL A 101 -2.44 -5.52 -0.80
C VAL A 101 -3.53 -5.01 0.15
N PRO A 102 -4.82 -5.14 -0.19
CA PRO A 102 -5.93 -4.55 0.57
C PRO A 102 -5.99 -4.94 2.05
N PHE A 103 -5.46 -6.11 2.41
CA PHE A 103 -5.37 -6.56 3.81
C PHE A 103 -4.49 -5.65 4.67
N VAL A 104 -3.53 -4.91 4.09
CA VAL A 104 -2.71 -3.96 4.84
C VAL A 104 -3.57 -2.84 5.43
N ALA A 105 -4.52 -2.28 4.66
CA ALA A 105 -5.44 -1.27 5.18
C ALA A 105 -6.31 -1.81 6.33
N THR A 106 -6.83 -3.03 6.21
CA THR A 106 -7.66 -3.62 7.27
C THR A 106 -6.85 -3.98 8.52
N SER A 107 -5.54 -4.22 8.38
CA SER A 107 -4.64 -4.48 9.51
C SER A 107 -4.33 -3.26 10.37
N TRP A 108 -4.63 -2.04 9.89
CA TRP A 108 -4.47 -0.81 10.66
C TRP A 108 -5.50 -0.65 11.79
N GLY A 109 -6.47 -1.56 11.87
CA GLY A 109 -7.55 -1.53 12.85
C GLY A 109 -8.74 -0.67 12.40
N GLY A 110 -9.67 -0.43 13.33
CA GLY A 110 -10.79 0.46 13.09
C GLY A 110 -10.38 1.94 13.11
N CYS A 111 -11.18 2.78 12.46
CA CYS A 111 -11.00 4.23 12.44
C CYS A 111 -12.28 4.93 12.88
N THR A 112 -12.22 6.25 13.09
CA THR A 112 -13.39 7.08 13.42
C THR A 112 -13.68 8.00 12.25
N THR A 113 -14.89 7.92 11.70
CA THR A 113 -15.32 8.78 10.58
C THR A 113 -15.43 10.24 11.04
N PRO A 114 -15.48 11.22 10.11
CA PRO A 114 -15.72 12.63 10.45
C PRO A 114 -17.01 12.87 11.26
N HIS A 115 -17.97 11.94 11.22
CA HIS A 115 -19.22 12.00 11.98
C HIS A 115 -19.15 11.29 13.35
N GLY A 116 -17.97 10.84 13.77
CA GLY A 116 -17.76 10.19 15.07
C GLY A 116 -18.21 8.72 15.13
N THR A 117 -18.50 8.10 14.00
CA THR A 117 -18.89 6.67 13.94
C THR A 117 -17.68 5.78 13.67
N ALA A 118 -17.75 4.51 14.08
CA ALA A 118 -16.72 3.52 13.74
C ALA A 118 -16.71 3.26 12.23
N GLY A 119 -15.50 3.20 11.66
CA GLY A 119 -15.26 2.96 10.25
C GLY A 119 -14.11 1.98 10.00
N ILE A 120 -13.88 1.72 8.72
CA ILE A 120 -12.75 0.96 8.20
C ILE A 120 -11.91 1.87 7.30
N TRP A 121 -10.59 1.65 7.29
CA TRP A 121 -9.70 2.36 6.38
C TRP A 121 -9.93 1.90 4.95
N HIS A 122 -10.00 2.89 4.06
CA HIS A 122 -10.09 2.71 2.64
C HIS A 122 -8.96 3.48 1.98
N VAL A 123 -8.32 2.86 1.00
CA VAL A 123 -7.19 3.47 0.30
C VAL A 123 -7.41 3.34 -1.19
N GLU A 124 -7.46 4.48 -1.86
CA GLU A 124 -7.64 4.55 -3.31
C GLU A 124 -6.55 5.38 -3.96
N TYR A 125 -6.26 5.08 -5.22
CA TYR A 125 -5.40 5.90 -6.05
C TYR A 125 -6.27 6.71 -7.00
N HIS A 126 -6.14 8.03 -6.94
CA HIS A 126 -6.87 8.96 -7.80
C HIS A 126 -5.94 9.62 -8.80
N SER A 127 -6.48 9.91 -9.96
CA SER A 127 -5.85 10.71 -11.00
C SER A 127 -6.83 11.80 -11.44
N TYR A 128 -7.07 12.79 -10.60
CA TYR A 128 -7.93 13.94 -10.92
C TYR A 128 -7.28 15.25 -10.49
N PHE A 129 -7.39 16.27 -11.36
CA PHE A 129 -6.87 17.59 -11.07
C PHE A 129 -7.73 18.28 -9.99
N SER A 130 -7.23 18.32 -8.77
CA SER A 130 -7.82 19.13 -7.70
C SER A 130 -7.22 20.53 -7.74
N PRO A 131 -8.01 21.61 -7.94
CA PRO A 131 -7.52 22.99 -7.90
C PRO A 131 -6.92 23.39 -6.55
N ALA A 132 -7.19 22.62 -5.49
CA ALA A 132 -6.70 22.85 -4.14
C ALA A 132 -5.26 22.36 -3.89
N ILE A 133 -4.71 21.52 -4.78
CA ILE A 133 -3.36 20.94 -4.62
C ILE A 133 -2.54 21.04 -5.93
N PRO A 134 -2.27 22.25 -6.46
CA PRO A 134 -1.53 22.39 -7.72
C PRO A 134 -0.11 21.81 -7.70
N GLN A 135 0.51 21.73 -6.51
CA GLN A 135 1.92 21.36 -6.34
C GLN A 135 2.17 19.85 -6.45
N ASP A 136 1.22 19.01 -6.05
CA ASP A 136 1.41 17.55 -5.96
C ASP A 136 1.02 16.82 -7.27
N GLY A 137 0.51 17.57 -8.25
CA GLY A 137 0.03 17.04 -9.52
C GLY A 137 -1.34 16.35 -9.39
N PRO A 138 -1.83 15.72 -10.47
CA PRO A 138 -3.18 15.15 -10.50
C PRO A 138 -3.29 13.80 -9.79
N ASN A 139 -2.17 13.21 -9.37
CA ASN A 139 -2.09 11.83 -8.92
C ASN A 139 -1.81 11.77 -7.42
N TYR A 140 -2.67 11.11 -6.66
CA TYR A 140 -2.50 10.98 -5.22
C TYR A 140 -3.17 9.71 -4.71
N TRP A 141 -2.68 9.22 -3.57
CA TRP A 141 -3.42 8.23 -2.79
C TRP A 141 -4.30 8.95 -1.78
N ASP A 142 -5.55 8.55 -1.70
CA ASP A 142 -6.46 8.96 -0.65
C ASP A 142 -6.55 7.87 0.41
N ILE A 143 -6.53 8.27 1.68
CA ILE A 143 -6.72 7.38 2.83
C ILE A 143 -7.92 7.91 3.60
N GLU A 144 -9.06 7.27 3.43
CA GLU A 144 -10.30 7.68 4.04
C GLU A 144 -10.76 6.69 5.11
N CYS A 145 -11.39 7.22 6.15
CA CYS A 145 -12.14 6.41 7.10
C CYS A 145 -13.61 6.39 6.68
N MET A 146 -14.07 5.25 6.17
CA MET A 146 -15.46 5.08 5.70
C MET A 146 -16.27 4.16 6.62
N PRO A 147 -17.59 4.33 6.70
CA PRO A 147 -18.46 3.37 7.35
C PRO A 147 -18.26 1.97 6.74
N PRO A 148 -18.33 0.89 7.55
CA PRO A 148 -18.24 -0.46 7.01
C PRO A 148 -19.37 -0.70 5.99
N PRO A 149 -19.14 -1.54 4.96
CA PRO A 149 -20.15 -1.84 3.96
C PRO A 149 -21.43 -2.30 4.65
N GLN A 150 -22.55 -1.64 4.36
CA GLN A 150 -23.84 -2.11 4.87
C GLN A 150 -24.13 -3.50 4.28
N PRO A 151 -24.73 -4.42 5.06
CA PRO A 151 -25.23 -5.67 4.49
C PRO A 151 -26.11 -5.35 3.29
N ALA A 152 -25.91 -6.07 2.18
CA ALA A 152 -26.76 -5.90 1.01
C ALA A 152 -28.23 -6.01 1.44
N PRO A 153 -29.13 -5.14 0.94
CA PRO A 153 -30.55 -5.29 1.19
C PRO A 153 -30.99 -6.72 0.82
N PRO A 154 -31.93 -7.33 1.57
CA PRO A 154 -32.47 -8.62 1.17
C PRO A 154 -32.95 -8.51 -0.28
N SER A 155 -32.57 -9.49 -1.10
CA SER A 155 -32.99 -9.53 -2.49
C SER A 155 -34.51 -9.39 -2.56
N PRO A 156 -35.06 -8.60 -3.51
CA PRO A 156 -36.50 -8.57 -3.72
C PRO A 156 -37.01 -10.02 -3.85
N PRO A 157 -38.21 -10.34 -3.32
CA PRO A 157 -38.79 -11.65 -3.55
C PRO A 157 -38.77 -11.92 -5.05
N LYS A 158 -38.22 -13.08 -5.44
CA LYS A 158 -38.22 -13.51 -6.84
C LYS A 158 -39.65 -13.30 -7.37
N PRO A 159 -39.84 -12.58 -8.49
CA PRO A 159 -41.16 -12.42 -9.06
C PRO A 159 -41.78 -13.82 -9.24
N PRO A 160 -43.10 -13.99 -9.02
CA PRO A 160 -43.75 -15.24 -9.35
C PRO A 160 -43.34 -15.63 -10.77
N ALA A 161 -42.98 -16.91 -10.95
CA ALA A 161 -42.62 -17.40 -12.28
C ALA A 161 -43.76 -17.01 -13.22
N SER A 162 -43.43 -16.28 -14.29
CA SER A 162 -44.43 -15.94 -15.28
C SER A 162 -44.96 -17.26 -15.86
N ASP A 163 -46.24 -17.56 -15.61
CA ASP A 163 -46.93 -18.73 -16.16
C ASP A 163 -47.07 -18.65 -17.70
N THR A 164 -46.57 -17.58 -18.32
CA THR A 164 -46.35 -17.54 -19.77
C THR A 164 -45.26 -18.54 -20.14
N LYS A 165 -45.68 -19.72 -20.60
CA LYS A 165 -44.81 -20.67 -21.29
C LYS A 165 -43.98 -19.89 -22.33
N PRO A 166 -42.64 -19.96 -22.28
CA PRO A 166 -41.82 -19.22 -23.23
C PRO A 166 -42.22 -19.58 -24.66
N LEU A 167 -42.45 -18.56 -25.50
CA LEU A 167 -42.66 -18.78 -26.92
C LEU A 167 -41.52 -19.65 -27.47
N PRO A 168 -41.83 -20.76 -28.17
CA PRO A 168 -40.80 -21.58 -28.78
C PRO A 168 -39.83 -20.74 -29.62
N THR A 169 -38.55 -21.05 -29.56
CA THR A 169 -37.50 -20.24 -30.21
C THR A 169 -37.75 -20.01 -31.71
N TYR A 170 -38.41 -20.96 -32.39
CA TYR A 170 -38.77 -20.81 -33.82
C TYR A 170 -39.81 -19.71 -34.08
N CYS A 171 -40.66 -19.37 -33.11
CA CYS A 171 -41.62 -18.26 -33.24
C CYS A 171 -40.94 -16.88 -33.20
N LYS A 172 -39.73 -16.79 -32.64
CA LYS A 172 -38.96 -15.52 -32.65
C LYS A 172 -38.51 -15.12 -34.06
N THR A 173 -38.26 -16.10 -34.92
CA THR A 173 -37.75 -15.87 -36.28
C THR A 173 -38.81 -16.04 -37.36
N LYS A 174 -39.94 -16.71 -37.07
CA LYS A 174 -41.06 -16.92 -38.00
C LYS A 174 -42.42 -16.63 -37.34
N PRO A 175 -42.69 -15.38 -36.95
CA PRO A 175 -43.90 -15.01 -36.20
C PRO A 175 -45.21 -15.19 -36.99
N TRP A 176 -45.15 -15.29 -38.32
CA TRP A 176 -46.32 -15.48 -39.17
C TRP A 176 -46.80 -16.94 -39.27
N MET A 177 -46.09 -17.89 -38.67
CA MET A 177 -46.54 -19.29 -38.67
C MET A 177 -47.82 -19.45 -37.83
N PRO A 178 -48.83 -20.22 -38.28
CA PRO A 178 -50.09 -20.38 -37.56
C PRO A 178 -49.93 -20.86 -36.11
N ALA A 179 -48.91 -21.69 -35.85
CA ALA A 179 -48.56 -22.19 -34.52
C ALA A 179 -48.02 -21.13 -33.55
N CYS A 180 -47.72 -19.92 -34.03
CA CYS A 180 -47.19 -18.80 -33.25
C CYS A 180 -48.22 -17.67 -33.04
N GLN A 181 -49.40 -17.76 -33.66
CA GLN A 181 -50.46 -16.74 -33.57
C GLN A 181 -51.48 -17.00 -32.44
N THR A 182 -51.28 -18.04 -31.63
CA THR A 182 -52.25 -18.53 -30.62
C THR A 182 -51.65 -18.70 -29.21
N VAL A 183 -50.50 -18.08 -28.93
CA VAL A 183 -49.83 -18.11 -27.60
C VAL A 183 -49.97 -16.76 -26.91
#